data_AF-A0A3R9KL83-F1
#
_entry.id   AF-A0A3R9KL83-F1
#
_cell.length_a   1.000
_cell.length_b   1.000
_cell.length_c   1.000
_cell.angle_alpha   90.00
_cell.angle_beta   90.00
_cell.angle_gamma   90.00
#
_symmetry.space_group_name_H-M   'P 1'
#
loop_
_entity.id
_entity.type
_entity.pdbx_description
1 polymer ?
#
loop_
_entity_poly.entity_id
_entity_poly.type
_entity_poly.pdbx_seq_one_letter_code
_entity_poly.pdbx_strand_id
1 'polypeptide(L)'
;MIKQDLLLRAVVPAWVLAAGVVAGLSPLAWATGLTFGTALVLLTEWGLRRAGRAAFGPADWITFARATLVGCAAELIADGGLSVAWLVGLTGVALLLDGLDGQVARRTGTTSEFGARFDMEVDAFLILLLCVQVSRTLGLWVLAIGLMRYVFVAASWAMPWLTAPLYPSMARKTVAAVQGVVLVVAVSGLLPAAASLVLVALALGTLTWSFGRDVVWLARHRVAEPSRIVQFPRPFQAPAWRGDQAA
;
A
#
# COMPACT_ATOMS: atom_id res chain seq x y z
N MET A 1 13.03 21.91 9.30
CA MET A 1 12.93 20.56 8.68
C MET A 1 11.51 20.17 8.30
N ILE A 2 10.51 20.15 9.19
CA ILE A 2 9.11 19.70 8.86
C ILE A 2 8.51 20.39 7.60
N LYS A 3 8.75 21.69 7.41
CA LYS A 3 8.24 22.42 6.24
C LYS A 3 8.92 21.99 4.92
N GLN A 4 10.20 21.61 4.93
CA GLN A 4 10.91 21.21 3.71
C GLN A 4 10.45 19.85 3.18
N ASP A 5 10.22 18.87 4.06
CA ASP A 5 9.70 17.56 3.67
C ASP A 5 8.29 17.65 3.08
N LEU A 6 7.42 18.47 3.68
CA LEU A 6 6.07 18.69 3.15
C LEU A 6 6.12 19.39 1.78
N LEU A 7 6.99 20.40 1.62
CA LEU A 7 7.17 21.07 0.34
C LEU A 7 7.68 20.12 -0.74
N LEU A 8 8.68 19.29 -0.44
CA LEU A 8 9.20 18.30 -1.39
C LEU A 8 8.12 17.29 -1.82
N ARG A 9 7.32 16.79 -0.86
CA ARG A 9 6.19 15.89 -1.15
C ARG A 9 5.08 16.55 -1.96
N ALA A 10 4.88 17.87 -1.82
CA ALA A 10 3.89 18.59 -2.62
C ALA A 10 4.39 18.90 -4.04
N VAL A 11 5.67 19.22 -4.18
CA VAL A 11 6.28 19.63 -5.46
C VAL A 11 6.44 18.46 -6.41
N VAL A 12 6.83 17.28 -5.93
CA VAL A 12 7.10 16.11 -6.79
C VAL A 12 5.87 15.66 -7.59
N PRO A 13 4.68 15.43 -6.98
CA PRO A 13 3.47 15.12 -7.73
C PRO A 13 3.01 16.27 -8.61
N ALA A 14 3.17 17.53 -8.17
CA ALA A 14 2.75 18.70 -8.94
C ALA A 14 3.50 18.85 -10.28
N TRP A 15 4.80 18.52 -10.32
CA TRP A 15 5.58 18.54 -11.56
C TRP A 15 5.16 17.45 -12.54
N VAL A 16 4.87 16.25 -12.02
CA VAL A 16 4.35 15.14 -12.82
C VAL A 16 3.01 15.50 -13.44
N LEU A 17 2.13 16.07 -12.63
CA LEU A 17 0.85 16.60 -13.09
C LEU A 17 1.09 17.63 -14.18
N ALA A 18 1.91 18.66 -13.95
CA ALA A 18 2.21 19.68 -14.95
C ALA A 18 2.76 19.13 -16.28
N ALA A 19 3.56 18.06 -16.26
CA ALA A 19 4.03 17.39 -17.48
C ALA A 19 2.88 16.81 -18.32
N GLY A 20 1.80 16.37 -17.67
CA GLY A 20 0.54 16.03 -18.32
C GLY A 20 -0.05 17.17 -19.16
N VAL A 21 0.18 18.46 -18.80
CA VAL A 21 -0.40 19.63 -19.54
C VAL A 21 0.23 19.67 -20.91
N VAL A 22 1.55 19.54 -20.89
CA VAL A 22 2.37 19.55 -22.09
C VAL A 22 2.05 18.33 -22.97
N ALA A 23 1.70 17.21 -22.36
CA ALA A 23 1.32 15.99 -23.07
C ALA A 23 -0.11 15.99 -23.65
N GLY A 24 -0.94 16.99 -23.33
CA GLY A 24 -2.31 17.10 -23.87
C GLY A 24 -3.30 16.09 -23.28
N LEU A 25 -3.12 15.68 -22.02
CA LEU A 25 -4.01 14.72 -21.34
C LEU A 25 -5.45 15.21 -21.24
N SER A 26 -6.40 14.27 -21.30
CA SER A 26 -7.83 14.52 -21.11
C SER A 26 -8.16 15.09 -19.72
N PRO A 27 -9.27 15.85 -19.57
CA PRO A 27 -9.71 16.38 -18.27
C PRO A 27 -9.91 15.31 -17.18
N LEU A 28 -10.27 14.08 -17.57
CA LEU A 28 -10.43 12.97 -16.63
C LEU A 28 -9.08 12.51 -16.08
N ALA A 29 -8.05 12.44 -16.92
CA ALA A 29 -6.69 12.15 -16.50
C ALA A 29 -6.18 13.20 -15.52
N TRP A 30 -6.44 14.49 -15.79
CA TRP A 30 -6.15 15.59 -14.86
C TRP A 30 -6.79 15.42 -13.50
N ALA A 31 -8.10 15.21 -13.49
CA ALA A 31 -8.85 15.05 -12.25
C ALA A 31 -8.32 13.84 -11.46
N THR A 32 -7.99 12.75 -12.14
CA THR A 32 -7.40 11.54 -11.54
C THR A 32 -6.06 11.85 -10.90
N GLY A 33 -5.16 12.48 -11.64
CA GLY A 33 -3.83 12.84 -11.16
C GLY A 33 -3.86 13.82 -9.98
N LEU A 34 -4.63 14.90 -10.09
CA LEU A 34 -4.78 15.89 -9.02
C LEU A 34 -5.35 15.27 -7.75
N THR A 35 -6.36 14.42 -7.90
CA THR A 35 -6.98 13.71 -6.76
C THR A 35 -5.96 12.77 -6.12
N PHE A 36 -5.26 11.97 -6.91
CA PHE A 36 -4.27 11.02 -6.40
C PHE A 36 -3.08 11.73 -5.74
N GLY A 37 -2.48 12.72 -6.39
CA GLY A 37 -1.36 13.49 -5.85
C GLY A 37 -1.72 14.21 -4.54
N THR A 38 -2.92 14.82 -4.49
CA THR A 38 -3.42 15.46 -3.26
C THR A 38 -3.65 14.41 -2.16
N ALA A 39 -4.31 13.29 -2.47
CA ALA A 39 -4.54 12.21 -1.52
C ALA A 39 -3.22 11.65 -0.99
N LEU A 40 -2.22 11.44 -1.85
CA LEU A 40 -0.90 10.93 -1.48
C LEU A 40 -0.21 11.84 -0.46
N VAL A 41 -0.22 13.16 -0.68
CA VAL A 41 0.37 14.14 0.25
C VAL A 41 -0.41 14.17 1.57
N LEU A 42 -1.75 14.25 1.52
CA LEU A 42 -2.59 14.36 2.71
C LEU A 42 -2.55 13.08 3.58
N LEU A 43 -2.62 11.91 2.95
CA LEU A 43 -2.62 10.63 3.66
C LEU A 43 -1.25 10.33 4.28
N THR A 44 -0.15 10.67 3.59
CA THR A 44 1.18 10.50 4.17
C THR A 44 1.45 11.49 5.30
N GLU A 45 0.98 12.73 5.19
CA GLU A 45 1.04 13.71 6.29
C GLU A 45 0.21 13.26 7.49
N TRP A 46 -1.01 12.79 7.27
CA TRP A 46 -1.86 12.26 8.32
C TRP A 46 -1.23 11.03 8.99
N GLY A 47 -0.69 10.10 8.19
CA GLY A 47 -0.04 8.89 8.69
C GLY A 47 1.24 9.18 9.48
N LEU A 48 2.06 10.16 9.07
CA LEU A 48 3.22 10.61 9.83
C LEU A 48 2.83 11.17 11.20
N ARG A 49 1.80 12.04 11.23
CA ARG A 49 1.28 12.60 12.48
C ARG A 49 0.75 11.52 13.42
N ARG A 50 -0.01 10.56 12.88
CA ARG A 50 -0.55 9.44 13.66
C ARG A 50 0.55 8.51 14.19
N ALA A 51 1.64 8.37 13.45
CA ALA A 51 2.81 7.60 13.87
C ALA A 51 3.76 8.38 14.79
N GLY A 52 3.49 9.65 15.10
CA GLY A 52 4.37 10.51 15.91
C GLY A 52 5.72 10.81 15.23
N ARG A 53 5.82 10.67 13.90
CA ARG A 53 7.05 10.88 13.13
C ARG A 53 7.08 12.27 12.52
N ALA A 54 8.24 12.93 12.61
CA ALA A 54 8.42 14.29 12.10
C ALA A 54 8.79 14.34 10.59
N ALA A 55 9.30 13.24 10.03
CA ALA A 55 9.90 13.21 8.69
C ALA A 55 9.93 11.80 8.08
N PHE A 56 10.09 11.74 6.76
CA PHE A 56 10.32 10.50 6.00
C PHE A 56 11.73 9.96 6.22
N GLY A 57 11.83 8.63 6.33
CA GLY A 57 13.10 7.93 6.21
C GLY A 57 13.48 7.72 4.74
N PRO A 58 14.70 7.24 4.46
CA PRO A 58 15.16 6.96 3.10
C PRO A 58 14.24 5.98 2.34
N ALA A 59 13.77 4.92 3.01
CA ALA A 59 12.85 3.96 2.41
C ALA A 59 11.47 4.58 2.09
N ASP A 60 10.94 5.42 2.99
CA ASP A 60 9.65 6.10 2.77
C ASP A 60 9.68 7.01 1.54
N TRP A 61 10.84 7.65 1.26
CA TRP A 61 11.03 8.45 0.04
C TRP A 61 11.04 7.61 -1.24
N ILE A 62 11.62 6.41 -1.20
CA ILE A 62 11.58 5.49 -2.35
C ILE A 62 10.15 5.03 -2.60
N THR A 63 9.43 4.64 -1.55
CA THR A 63 8.01 4.27 -1.64
C THR A 63 7.15 5.45 -2.13
N PHE A 64 7.48 6.69 -1.75
CA PHE A 64 6.78 7.89 -2.24
C PHE A 64 7.04 8.18 -3.73
N ALA A 65 8.29 8.01 -4.16
CA ALA A 65 8.64 8.11 -5.58
C ALA A 65 7.91 7.02 -6.39
N ARG A 66 7.87 5.79 -5.87
CA ARG A 66 7.09 4.69 -6.44
C ARG A 66 5.60 5.04 -6.52
N ALA A 67 5.01 5.56 -5.44
CA ALA A 67 3.61 5.99 -5.42
C ALA A 67 3.33 7.05 -6.48
N THR A 68 4.27 7.97 -6.73
CA THR A 68 4.14 8.97 -7.79
C THR A 68 4.07 8.34 -9.17
N LEU A 69 4.88 7.31 -9.46
CA LEU A 69 4.79 6.53 -10.71
C LEU A 69 3.45 5.81 -10.86
N VAL A 70 2.91 5.29 -9.74
CA VAL A 70 1.56 4.69 -9.71
C VAL A 70 0.48 5.74 -10.01
N GLY A 71 0.66 6.97 -9.54
CA GLY A 71 -0.18 8.11 -9.90
C GLY A 71 -0.17 8.39 -11.41
N CYS A 72 1.02 8.44 -12.03
CA CYS A 72 1.14 8.55 -13.49
C CYS A 72 0.38 7.43 -14.20
N ALA A 73 0.53 6.18 -13.72
CA ALA A 73 -0.17 5.04 -14.29
C ALA A 73 -1.70 5.18 -14.21
N ALA A 74 -2.22 5.73 -13.10
CA ALA A 74 -3.65 6.03 -12.95
C ALA A 74 -4.12 7.07 -13.98
N GLU A 75 -3.35 8.13 -14.20
CA GLU A 75 -3.64 9.15 -15.23
C GLU A 75 -3.67 8.53 -16.63
N LEU A 76 -2.69 7.70 -16.98
CA LEU A 76 -2.65 7.01 -18.29
C LEU A 76 -3.87 6.13 -18.50
N ILE A 77 -4.28 5.38 -17.47
CA ILE A 77 -5.47 4.51 -17.52
C ILE A 77 -6.74 5.34 -17.71
N ALA A 78 -6.84 6.47 -16.99
CA ALA A 78 -7.97 7.39 -17.06
C ALA A 78 -8.06 8.12 -18.41
N ASP A 79 -6.91 8.46 -18.99
CA ASP A 79 -6.83 9.10 -20.31
C ASP A 79 -7.29 8.15 -21.43
N GLY A 80 -6.88 6.88 -21.36
CA GLY A 80 -7.27 5.83 -22.31
C GLY A 80 -6.64 5.96 -23.71
N GLY A 81 -5.98 7.08 -24.03
CA GLY A 81 -5.35 7.34 -25.33
C GLY A 81 -3.86 7.01 -25.42
N LEU A 82 -3.18 6.79 -24.29
CA LEU A 82 -1.73 6.61 -24.24
C LEU A 82 -1.29 5.15 -24.39
N SER A 83 -0.08 4.97 -24.95
CA SER A 83 0.49 3.67 -25.26
C SER A 83 0.61 2.76 -24.04
N VAL A 84 0.13 1.52 -24.17
CA VAL A 84 0.29 0.43 -23.19
C VAL A 84 1.76 0.25 -22.79
N ALA A 85 2.71 0.54 -23.69
CA ALA A 85 4.14 0.47 -23.39
C ALA A 85 4.56 1.41 -22.25
N TRP A 86 3.99 2.61 -22.17
CA TRP A 86 4.27 3.55 -21.07
C TRP A 86 3.73 3.03 -19.75
N LEU A 87 2.51 2.47 -19.76
CA LEU A 87 1.90 1.88 -18.58
C LEU A 87 2.76 0.70 -18.07
N VAL A 88 3.18 -0.20 -18.96
CA VAL A 88 4.07 -1.33 -18.61
C VAL A 88 5.41 -0.84 -18.10
N GLY A 89 6.01 0.16 -18.74
CA GLY A 89 7.29 0.74 -18.32
C GLY A 89 7.22 1.36 -16.92
N LEU A 90 6.24 2.22 -16.67
CA LEU A 90 6.04 2.87 -15.36
C LEU A 90 5.77 1.85 -14.25
N THR A 91 4.86 0.90 -14.50
CA THR A 91 4.46 -0.11 -13.51
C THR A 91 5.58 -1.12 -13.27
N GLY A 92 6.37 -1.46 -14.30
CA GLY A 92 7.57 -2.27 -14.18
C GLY A 92 8.65 -1.58 -13.34
N VAL A 93 8.92 -0.29 -13.58
CA VAL A 93 9.84 0.50 -12.75
C VAL A 93 9.34 0.57 -11.30
N ALA A 94 8.04 0.78 -11.10
CA ALA A 94 7.45 0.80 -9.76
C ALA A 94 7.67 -0.53 -9.01
N LEU A 95 7.45 -1.68 -9.68
CA LEU A 95 7.71 -3.01 -9.09
C LEU A 95 9.20 -3.23 -8.79
N LEU A 96 10.12 -2.70 -9.61
CA LEU A 96 11.55 -2.79 -9.33
C LEU A 96 11.94 -1.96 -8.10
N LEU A 97 11.34 -0.77 -7.93
CA LEU A 97 11.57 0.09 -6.76
C LEU A 97 11.05 -0.53 -5.46
N ASP A 98 10.00 -1.36 -5.51
CA ASP A 98 9.47 -2.11 -4.35
C ASP A 98 10.46 -3.15 -3.79
N GLY A 99 11.29 -3.74 -4.65
CA GLY A 99 12.39 -4.57 -4.15
C GLY A 99 13.45 -3.75 -3.39
N LEU A 100 13.66 -2.50 -3.81
CA LEU A 100 14.74 -1.64 -3.35
C LEU A 100 14.42 -0.97 -2.01
N ASP A 101 13.21 -0.44 -1.79
CA ASP A 101 12.86 0.20 -0.51
C ASP A 101 12.93 -0.79 0.66
N GLY A 102 12.45 -2.03 0.47
CA GLY A 102 12.56 -3.08 1.46
C GLY A 102 14.01 -3.49 1.75
N GLN A 103 14.88 -3.47 0.74
CA GLN A 103 16.31 -3.75 0.91
C GLN A 103 17.02 -2.59 1.61
N VAL A 104 16.70 -1.35 1.24
CA VAL A 104 17.22 -0.14 1.89
C VAL A 104 16.80 -0.14 3.34
N ALA A 105 15.51 -0.31 3.66
CA ALA A 105 14.99 -0.31 5.03
C ALA A 105 15.72 -1.32 5.94
N ARG A 106 16.02 -2.53 5.43
CA ARG A 106 16.78 -3.55 6.17
C ARG A 106 18.25 -3.16 6.36
N ARG A 107 18.87 -2.56 5.35
CA ARG A 107 20.30 -2.16 5.40
C ARG A 107 20.53 -0.89 6.23
N THR A 108 19.59 0.04 6.23
CA THR A 108 19.69 1.31 6.96
C THR A 108 19.07 1.25 8.35
N GLY A 109 18.44 0.13 8.72
CA GLY A 109 17.76 -0.01 10.01
C GLY A 109 16.55 0.91 10.17
N THR A 110 15.96 1.38 9.06
CA THR A 110 14.85 2.35 9.06
C THR A 110 13.48 1.69 8.86
N THR A 111 13.33 0.44 9.30
CA THR A 111 12.04 -0.26 9.25
C THR A 111 11.03 0.41 10.19
N SER A 112 9.85 0.75 9.68
CA SER A 112 8.78 1.36 10.48
C SER A 112 7.41 0.79 10.12
N GLU A 113 6.49 0.79 11.08
CA GLU A 113 5.10 0.37 10.82
C GLU A 113 4.38 1.28 9.82
N PHE A 114 4.66 2.58 9.88
CA PHE A 114 4.12 3.56 8.91
C PHE A 114 4.57 3.20 7.49
N GLY A 115 5.88 3.02 7.28
CA GLY A 115 6.44 2.69 5.97
C GLY A 115 5.88 1.38 5.44
N ALA A 116 5.80 0.34 6.28
CA ALA A 116 5.22 -0.95 5.90
C ALA A 116 3.73 -0.87 5.52
N ARG A 117 2.94 0.00 6.17
CA ARG A 117 1.54 0.22 5.79
C ARG A 117 1.43 1.04 4.50
N PHE A 118 2.25 2.07 4.36
CA PHE A 118 2.27 2.93 3.18
C PHE A 118 2.65 2.13 1.92
N ASP A 119 3.73 1.37 2.00
CA ASP A 119 4.18 0.39 1.01
C ASP A 119 3.05 -0.54 0.55
N MET A 120 2.39 -1.15 1.52
CA MET A 120 1.29 -2.09 1.27
C MET A 120 0.05 -1.46 0.62
N GLU A 121 -0.26 -0.19 0.91
CA GLU A 121 -1.35 0.53 0.23
C GLU A 121 -1.00 0.91 -1.20
N VAL A 122 0.25 1.34 -1.43
CA VAL A 122 0.73 1.68 -2.79
C VAL A 122 0.70 0.46 -3.70
N ASP A 123 1.15 -0.70 -3.19
CA ASP A 123 1.11 -1.96 -3.93
C ASP A 123 -0.31 -2.40 -4.27
N ALA A 124 -1.20 -2.35 -3.28
CA ALA A 124 -2.58 -2.75 -3.49
C ALA A 124 -3.31 -1.84 -4.47
N PHE A 125 -3.04 -0.55 -4.42
CA PHE A 125 -3.59 0.41 -5.37
C PHE A 125 -3.04 0.17 -6.78
N LEU A 126 -1.73 -0.09 -6.93
CA LEU A 126 -1.12 -0.48 -8.19
C LEU A 126 -1.76 -1.75 -8.76
N ILE A 127 -1.94 -2.80 -7.95
CA ILE A 127 -2.62 -4.03 -8.36
C ILE A 127 -4.04 -3.73 -8.82
N LEU A 128 -4.80 -2.89 -8.09
CA LEU A 128 -6.16 -2.51 -8.47
C LEU A 128 -6.17 -1.78 -9.83
N LEU A 129 -5.27 -0.82 -10.06
CA LEU A 129 -5.16 -0.12 -11.35
C LEU A 129 -4.87 -1.08 -12.50
N LEU A 130 -3.93 -2.00 -12.31
CA LEU A 130 -3.63 -3.01 -13.32
C LEU A 130 -4.85 -3.92 -13.57
N CYS A 131 -5.58 -4.30 -12.52
CA CYS A 131 -6.83 -5.05 -12.66
C CYS A 131 -7.88 -4.27 -13.46
N VAL A 132 -8.03 -2.95 -13.22
CA VAL A 132 -8.93 -2.09 -14.00
C VAL A 132 -8.55 -2.14 -15.47
N GLN A 133 -7.26 -2.02 -15.80
CA GLN A 133 -6.81 -2.08 -17.18
C GLN A 133 -7.06 -3.47 -17.82
N VAL A 134 -6.68 -4.55 -17.13
CA VAL A 134 -6.88 -5.93 -17.63
C VAL A 134 -8.35 -6.30 -17.74
N SER A 135 -9.22 -5.73 -16.89
CA SER A 135 -10.65 -6.00 -16.93
C SER A 135 -11.32 -5.54 -18.23
N ARG A 136 -10.71 -4.58 -18.95
CA ARG A 136 -11.19 -4.12 -20.27
C ARG A 136 -11.13 -5.22 -21.33
N THR A 137 -10.26 -6.22 -21.16
CA THR A 137 -10.09 -7.32 -22.12
C THR A 137 -10.53 -8.67 -21.57
N LEU A 138 -10.27 -8.96 -20.29
CA LEU A 138 -10.58 -10.25 -19.67
C LEU A 138 -11.90 -10.26 -18.88
N GLY A 139 -12.50 -9.09 -18.64
CA GLY A 139 -13.77 -8.92 -17.93
C GLY A 139 -13.63 -8.51 -16.46
N LEU A 140 -14.75 -8.10 -15.86
CA LEU A 140 -14.79 -7.47 -14.53
C LEU A 140 -14.38 -8.38 -13.37
N TRP A 141 -14.38 -9.70 -13.55
CA TRP A 141 -13.98 -10.65 -12.50
C TRP A 141 -12.52 -10.45 -12.05
N VAL A 142 -11.65 -9.89 -12.91
CA VAL A 142 -10.26 -9.58 -12.57
C VAL A 142 -10.16 -8.57 -11.43
N LEU A 143 -11.15 -7.69 -11.28
CA LEU A 143 -11.21 -6.72 -10.18
C LEU A 143 -11.25 -7.40 -8.81
N ALA A 144 -11.67 -8.68 -8.72
CA ALA A 144 -11.61 -9.44 -7.46
C ALA A 144 -10.19 -9.52 -6.89
N ILE A 145 -9.15 -9.56 -7.74
CA ILE A 145 -7.75 -9.56 -7.32
C ILE A 145 -7.42 -8.25 -6.59
N GLY A 146 -7.68 -7.10 -7.23
CA GLY A 146 -7.38 -5.78 -6.66
C GLY A 146 -8.27 -5.39 -5.48
N LEU A 147 -9.52 -5.88 -5.45
CA LEU A 147 -10.48 -5.55 -4.39
C LEU A 147 -10.28 -6.38 -3.11
N MET A 148 -9.57 -7.50 -3.18
CA MET A 148 -9.42 -8.44 -2.05
C MET A 148 -8.92 -7.74 -0.76
N ARG A 149 -7.92 -6.87 -0.88
CA ARG A 149 -7.41 -6.08 0.26
C ARG A 149 -8.48 -5.19 0.85
N TYR A 150 -9.14 -4.40 0.01
CA TYR A 150 -10.11 -3.41 0.47
C TYR A 150 -11.32 -4.08 1.12
N VAL A 151 -11.75 -5.22 0.58
CA VAL A 151 -12.77 -6.08 1.20
C VAL A 151 -12.29 -6.60 2.55
N PHE A 152 -11.05 -7.05 2.68
CA PHE A 152 -10.48 -7.49 3.96
C PHE A 152 -10.46 -6.36 5.01
N VAL A 153 -10.04 -5.16 4.60
CA VAL A 153 -10.04 -3.97 5.47
C VAL A 153 -11.47 -3.61 5.88
N ALA A 154 -12.42 -3.59 4.95
CA ALA A 154 -13.82 -3.31 5.26
C ALA A 154 -14.43 -4.39 6.20
N ALA A 155 -14.12 -5.66 5.96
CA ALA A 155 -14.55 -6.77 6.82
C ALA A 155 -13.99 -6.62 8.24
N SER A 156 -12.77 -6.09 8.40
CA SER A 156 -12.15 -5.89 9.71
C SER A 156 -12.89 -4.89 10.60
N TRP A 157 -13.71 -3.99 10.02
CA TRP A 157 -14.54 -3.07 10.79
C TRP A 157 -15.73 -3.77 11.45
N ALA A 158 -16.32 -4.76 10.78
CA ALA A 158 -17.39 -5.59 11.32
C ALA A 158 -16.87 -6.73 12.20
N MET A 159 -15.64 -7.20 11.92
CA MET A 159 -15.01 -8.34 12.57
C MET A 159 -13.62 -7.94 13.10
N PRO A 160 -13.52 -7.28 14.28
CA PRO A 160 -12.26 -6.76 14.80
C PRO A 160 -11.18 -7.82 15.03
N TRP A 161 -11.55 -9.10 15.15
CA TRP A 161 -10.58 -10.20 15.24
C TRP A 161 -9.71 -10.35 13.97
N LEU A 162 -10.13 -9.78 12.84
CA LEU A 162 -9.33 -9.74 11.62
C LEU A 162 -8.12 -8.78 11.71
N THR A 163 -8.09 -7.87 12.68
CA THR A 163 -6.97 -6.93 12.86
C THR A 163 -5.84 -7.52 13.72
N ALA A 164 -5.97 -8.75 14.21
CA ALA A 164 -4.92 -9.39 15.00
C ALA A 164 -3.64 -9.57 14.16
N PRO A 165 -2.44 -9.47 14.78
CA PRO A 165 -1.18 -9.59 14.06
C PRO A 165 -1.06 -10.97 13.42
N LEU A 166 -0.90 -10.98 12.10
CA LEU A 166 -0.66 -12.19 11.33
C LEU A 166 0.79 -12.67 11.52
N TYR A 167 0.99 -13.98 11.59
CA TYR A 167 2.33 -14.57 11.58
C TYR A 167 3.12 -14.16 10.31
N PRO A 168 4.44 -13.89 10.41
CA PRO A 168 5.28 -13.58 9.25
C PRO A 168 5.26 -14.71 8.21
N SER A 169 4.67 -14.44 7.03
CA SER A 169 4.49 -15.43 5.97
C SER A 169 5.22 -15.03 4.69
N MET A 170 6.31 -15.73 4.37
CA MET A 170 7.00 -15.55 3.09
C MET A 170 6.09 -15.89 1.91
N ALA A 171 5.22 -16.91 2.06
CA ALA A 171 4.25 -17.28 1.04
C ALA A 171 3.30 -16.13 0.66
N ARG A 172 2.82 -15.35 1.64
CA ARG A 172 1.93 -14.20 1.38
C ARG A 172 2.67 -13.13 0.58
N LYS A 173 3.90 -12.84 0.98
CA LYS A 173 4.76 -11.87 0.29
C LYS A 173 5.04 -12.30 -1.15
N THR A 174 5.35 -13.58 -1.37
CA THR A 174 5.56 -14.13 -2.70
C THR A 174 4.30 -14.07 -3.55
N VAL A 175 3.15 -14.44 -3.02
CA VAL A 175 1.87 -14.37 -3.77
C VAL A 175 1.57 -12.94 -4.19
N ALA A 176 1.74 -11.95 -3.31
CA ALA A 176 1.53 -10.54 -3.63
C ALA A 176 2.47 -10.05 -4.74
N ALA A 177 3.77 -10.35 -4.66
CA ALA A 177 4.73 -10.00 -5.70
C ALA A 177 4.39 -10.65 -7.05
N VAL A 178 3.97 -11.91 -7.04
CA VAL A 178 3.51 -12.63 -8.24
C VAL A 178 2.27 -11.97 -8.85
N GLN A 179 1.32 -11.47 -8.04
CA GLN A 179 0.16 -10.74 -8.58
C GLN A 179 0.58 -9.53 -9.42
N GLY A 180 1.49 -8.71 -8.90
CA GLY A 180 2.00 -7.54 -9.62
C GLY A 180 2.63 -7.91 -10.96
N VAL A 181 3.52 -8.91 -10.96
CA VAL A 181 4.19 -9.39 -12.19
C VAL A 181 3.19 -9.95 -13.20
N VAL A 182 2.28 -10.82 -12.76
CA VAL A 182 1.25 -11.43 -13.63
C VAL A 182 0.40 -10.35 -14.29
N LEU A 183 -0.04 -9.35 -13.53
CA LEU A 183 -0.87 -8.28 -14.05
C LEU A 183 -0.12 -7.37 -15.03
N VAL A 184 1.15 -7.06 -14.78
CA VAL A 184 1.97 -6.31 -15.75
C VAL A 184 2.15 -7.10 -17.04
N VAL A 185 2.41 -8.41 -16.95
CA VAL A 185 2.49 -9.29 -18.14
C VAL A 185 1.14 -9.32 -18.87
N ALA A 186 0.02 -9.42 -18.17
CA ALA A 186 -1.31 -9.40 -18.78
C ALA A 186 -1.61 -8.06 -19.46
N VAL A 187 -1.26 -6.92 -18.84
CA VAL A 187 -1.39 -5.58 -19.43
C VAL A 187 -0.53 -5.43 -20.68
N SER A 188 0.67 -6.01 -20.69
CA SER A 188 1.62 -5.86 -21.81
C SER A 188 1.16 -6.45 -23.13
N GLY A 189 0.20 -7.39 -23.11
CA GLY A 189 -0.25 -8.09 -24.32
C GLY A 189 0.80 -9.01 -24.93
N LEU A 190 1.91 -9.31 -24.21
CA LEU A 190 2.97 -10.21 -24.69
C LEU A 190 2.49 -11.66 -24.86
N LEU A 191 1.42 -12.05 -24.17
CA LEU A 191 0.85 -13.38 -24.23
C LEU A 191 -0.46 -13.40 -25.04
N PRO A 192 -0.76 -14.51 -25.74
CA PRO A 192 -2.08 -14.73 -26.33
C PRO A 192 -3.19 -14.63 -25.27
N ALA A 193 -4.38 -14.18 -25.67
CA ALA A 193 -5.50 -13.94 -24.75
C ALA A 193 -5.84 -15.14 -23.86
N ALA A 194 -5.81 -16.36 -24.41
CA ALA A 194 -6.05 -17.58 -23.65
C ALA A 194 -5.00 -17.83 -22.55
N ALA A 195 -3.72 -17.56 -22.85
CA ALA A 195 -2.64 -17.70 -21.88
C ALA A 195 -2.74 -16.64 -20.77
N SER A 196 -3.05 -15.38 -21.13
CA SER A 196 -3.31 -14.31 -20.15
C SER A 196 -4.50 -14.64 -19.24
N LEU A 197 -5.58 -15.19 -19.80
CA LEU A 197 -6.75 -15.61 -19.04
C LEU A 197 -6.41 -16.70 -18.01
N VAL A 198 -5.69 -17.75 -18.42
CA VAL A 198 -5.24 -18.81 -17.52
C VAL A 198 -4.32 -18.25 -16.43
N LEU A 199 -3.36 -17.40 -16.81
CA LEU A 199 -2.40 -16.82 -15.88
C LEU A 199 -3.09 -15.96 -14.81
N VAL A 200 -4.03 -15.09 -15.21
CA VAL A 200 -4.78 -14.23 -14.28
C VAL A 200 -5.74 -15.06 -13.41
N ALA A 201 -6.35 -16.13 -13.95
CA ALA A 201 -7.19 -17.04 -13.17
C ALA A 201 -6.38 -17.78 -12.09
N LEU A 202 -5.17 -18.26 -12.43
CA LEU A 202 -4.25 -18.86 -11.46
C LEU A 202 -3.80 -17.85 -10.40
N ALA A 203 -3.55 -16.60 -10.80
CA ALA A 203 -3.21 -15.53 -9.87
C ALA A 203 -4.34 -15.27 -8.87
N LEU A 204 -5.60 -15.18 -9.33
CA LEU A 204 -6.76 -15.08 -8.45
C LEU A 204 -6.90 -16.30 -7.52
N GLY A 205 -6.68 -17.52 -8.03
CA GLY A 205 -6.74 -18.75 -7.25
C GLY A 205 -5.71 -18.78 -6.11
N THR A 206 -4.45 -18.45 -6.43
CA THR A 206 -3.37 -18.38 -5.43
C THR A 206 -3.58 -17.28 -4.40
N LEU A 207 -4.10 -16.12 -4.81
CA LEU A 207 -4.45 -15.02 -3.90
C LEU A 207 -5.58 -15.43 -2.95
N THR A 208 -6.64 -16.03 -3.48
CA THR A 208 -7.79 -16.50 -2.70
C THR A 208 -7.36 -17.58 -1.69
N TRP A 209 -6.49 -18.50 -2.10
CA TRP A 209 -5.91 -19.49 -1.20
C TRP A 209 -5.07 -18.83 -0.09
N SER A 210 -4.21 -17.87 -0.42
CA SER A 210 -3.38 -17.16 0.56
C SER A 210 -4.24 -16.42 1.59
N PHE A 211 -5.22 -15.62 1.13
CA PHE A 211 -6.13 -14.88 2.01
C PHE A 211 -7.02 -15.82 2.83
N GLY A 212 -7.54 -16.88 2.22
CA GLY A 212 -8.33 -17.89 2.92
C GLY A 212 -7.55 -18.54 4.06
N ARG A 213 -6.27 -18.88 3.83
CA ARG A 213 -5.40 -19.42 4.87
C ARG A 213 -5.18 -18.43 6.01
N ASP A 214 -4.99 -17.14 5.70
CA ASP A 214 -4.81 -16.09 6.71
C ASP A 214 -6.08 -15.89 7.55
N VAL A 215 -7.26 -15.85 6.91
CA VAL A 215 -8.57 -15.74 7.60
C VAL A 215 -8.83 -16.95 8.48
N VAL A 216 -8.58 -18.17 8.00
CA VAL A 216 -8.76 -19.40 8.79
C VAL A 216 -7.82 -19.41 9.98
N TRP A 217 -6.57 -18.97 9.80
CA TRP A 217 -5.62 -18.88 10.90
C TRP A 217 -6.10 -17.88 11.97
N LEU A 218 -6.55 -16.68 11.57
CA LEU A 218 -7.11 -15.67 12.46
C LEU A 218 -8.36 -16.18 13.20
N ALA A 219 -9.24 -16.89 12.49
CA ALA A 219 -10.44 -17.46 13.09
C ALA A 219 -10.13 -18.56 14.12
N ARG A 220 -9.06 -19.34 13.91
CA ARG A 220 -8.61 -20.40 14.85
C ARG A 220 -7.88 -19.84 16.07
N HIS A 221 -7.20 -18.70 15.92
CA HIS A 221 -6.44 -18.05 17.00
C HIS A 221 -7.18 -16.84 17.59
N ARG A 222 -8.50 -16.75 17.37
CA ARG A 222 -9.33 -15.74 18.03
C ARG A 222 -9.29 -15.99 19.54
N VAL A 223 -8.70 -15.07 20.29
CA VAL A 223 -8.91 -15.05 21.73
C VAL A 223 -10.34 -14.56 21.94
N ALA A 224 -11.19 -15.41 22.52
CA ALA A 224 -12.52 -14.99 22.94
C ALA A 224 -12.36 -13.99 24.10
N GLU A 225 -12.64 -12.72 23.79
CA GLU A 225 -12.82 -11.54 24.66
C GLU A 225 -11.61 -10.66 25.06
N PRO A 226 -11.76 -9.33 24.89
CA PRO A 226 -11.12 -8.30 25.70
C PRO A 226 -12.00 -7.92 26.92
N SER A 227 -12.40 -8.89 27.76
CA SER A 227 -13.12 -8.64 29.00
C SER A 227 -12.39 -9.25 30.22
N ARG A 228 -11.32 -8.55 30.59
CA ARG A 228 -10.82 -8.36 31.96
C ARG A 228 -9.52 -7.60 31.81
N ILE A 229 -9.63 -6.28 31.86
CA ILE A 229 -8.58 -5.52 32.51
C ILE A 229 -8.54 -6.12 33.92
N VAL A 230 -7.58 -7.00 34.17
CA VAL A 230 -7.18 -7.31 35.55
C VAL A 230 -6.71 -5.97 36.09
N GLN A 231 -7.58 -5.29 36.84
CA GLN A 231 -7.17 -4.18 37.69
C GLN A 231 -6.12 -4.77 38.63
N PHE A 232 -4.85 -4.49 38.37
CA PHE A 232 -3.83 -4.66 39.38
C PHE A 232 -4.27 -3.82 40.60
N PRO A 233 -4.29 -4.39 41.82
CA PRO A 233 -4.50 -3.60 43.02
C PRO A 233 -3.47 -2.46 43.02
N ARG A 234 -3.94 -1.25 43.33
CA ARG A 234 -3.15 0.00 43.33
C ARG A 234 -1.72 -0.23 43.86
N PRO A 235 -0.69 0.37 43.24
CA PRO A 235 0.63 0.33 43.84
C PRO A 235 0.59 1.00 45.23
N PHE A 236 1.17 0.28 46.17
CA PHE A 236 1.46 0.66 47.56
C PHE A 236 1.82 2.15 47.70
N GLN A 237 1.06 2.90 48.51
CA GLN A 237 1.46 4.24 48.94
C GLN A 237 2.68 4.11 49.86
N ALA A 238 3.85 4.52 49.39
CA ALA A 238 5.02 4.67 50.24
C ALA A 238 4.79 5.83 51.24
N PRO A 239 5.24 5.71 52.50
CA PRO A 239 5.09 6.77 53.49
C PRO A 239 5.87 8.03 53.09
N ALA A 240 5.27 9.19 53.33
CA ALA A 240 5.90 10.50 53.15
C ALA A 240 7.16 10.61 54.03
N TRP A 241 8.33 10.66 53.40
CA TRP A 241 9.56 11.02 54.08
C TRP A 241 9.53 12.53 54.41
N ARG A 242 9.37 12.79 55.71
CA ARG A 242 9.47 14.11 56.33
C ARG A 242 10.95 14.49 56.37
N GLY A 243 11.29 15.65 55.81
CA GLY A 243 12.67 16.14 55.80
C GLY A 243 13.15 16.50 57.20
N ASP A 244 14.43 16.25 57.46
CA ASP A 244 15.18 16.91 58.51
C ASP A 244 16.35 17.67 57.86
N GLN A 245 16.30 18.99 58.05
CA GLN A 245 17.42 19.91 57.92
C GLN A 245 18.32 19.73 59.15
N ALA A 246 19.62 19.55 58.97
CA ALA A 246 20.63 19.94 59.96
C ALA A 246 22.07 19.81 59.41
N ALA A 247 22.84 20.87 59.66
CA ALA A 247 24.29 21.09 59.50
C ALA A 247 24.78 21.48 58.09
#